data_AF-A0A7S3FUI5-F1
#
_entry.id   AF-A0A7S3FUI5-F1
#
_cell.length_a   1.000
_cell.length_b   1.000
_cell.length_c   1.000
_cell.angle_alpha   90.00
_cell.angle_beta   90.00
_cell.angle_gamma   90.00
#
_symmetry.space_group_name_H-M   'P 1'
#
loop_
_entity.id
_entity.type
_entity.pdbx_description
1 polymer ?
#
loop_
_entity_poly.entity_id
_entity_poly.type
_entity_poly.pdbx_seq_one_letter_code
_entity_poly.pdbx_strand_id
1 'polypeptide(L)'
;MSTYVVASKANQSYLAECQILGEYIEKSTPDVSVKFVIKDASEWNEFVDSVCRSYGFEKKSCPIVYTLEGTLIGDGREFVEHIRDKYGKTLQVTKEQQKNRTKLNIDENEERMRKKKEGDSMGDKILKVLEKSKKKKVSNLIVDSFYEEVFEKGVPFQVRRTDLLRDMRVKRKVEKEDGEEQEVLLNINKTMNSPDDQLERHQQMKKQQEIEANRDKTFDEFEKTYLDHIKGKVDPSTRTGNRPESANMEDGSRAGGKTGMSNPNALDDDDDKKKTIASKRNDTLESQ
;
A
#
# COMPACT_ATOMS: atom_id res chain seq x y z
N MET A 1 -9.02 30.05 -20.43
CA MET A 1 -8.28 28.92 -20.99
C MET A 1 -8.96 28.39 -22.25
N SER A 2 -8.47 28.76 -23.43
CA SER A 2 -8.97 28.21 -24.70
C SER A 2 -8.18 26.95 -25.05
N THR A 3 -8.88 25.82 -25.21
CA THR A 3 -8.26 24.58 -25.68
C THR A 3 -8.69 24.29 -27.11
N TYR A 4 -7.72 24.24 -28.01
CA TYR A 4 -7.90 23.88 -29.41
C TYR A 4 -7.54 22.42 -29.61
N VAL A 5 -8.32 21.71 -30.43
CA VAL A 5 -8.04 20.35 -30.85
C VAL A 5 -7.86 20.37 -32.36
N VAL A 6 -6.68 19.95 -32.81
CA VAL A 6 -6.31 19.81 -34.21
C VAL A 6 -6.22 18.32 -34.51
N ALA A 7 -7.16 17.81 -35.29
CA ALA A 7 -7.13 16.42 -35.72
C ALA A 7 -6.82 16.33 -37.22
N SER A 8 -5.96 15.39 -37.61
CA SER A 8 -5.61 15.18 -39.03
C SER A 8 -5.06 13.79 -39.30
N LYS A 9 -4.87 13.51 -40.59
CA LYS A 9 -4.05 12.39 -41.09
C LYS A 9 -2.56 12.71 -40.93
N ALA A 10 -1.75 11.69 -40.67
CA ALA A 10 -0.29 11.84 -40.51
C ALA A 10 0.42 12.41 -41.77
N ASN A 11 -0.07 12.07 -42.97
CA ASN A 11 0.53 12.46 -44.25
C ASN A 11 0.14 13.88 -44.73
N GLN A 12 -0.45 14.71 -43.87
CA GLN A 12 -0.88 16.06 -44.26
C GLN A 12 0.14 17.12 -43.88
N SER A 13 0.61 17.89 -44.86
CA SER A 13 1.56 18.99 -44.65
C SER A 13 0.96 20.12 -43.81
N TYR A 14 -0.34 20.40 -43.96
CA TYR A 14 -1.04 21.41 -43.18
C TYR A 14 -1.09 21.09 -41.68
N LEU A 15 -1.09 19.81 -41.29
CA LEU A 15 -1.00 19.42 -39.88
C LEU A 15 0.32 19.88 -39.25
N ALA A 16 1.43 19.71 -39.97
CA ALA A 16 2.76 20.10 -39.48
C ALA A 16 2.83 21.62 -39.24
N GLU A 17 2.18 22.41 -40.10
CA GLU A 17 2.07 23.86 -39.91
C GLU A 17 1.25 24.20 -38.65
N CYS A 18 0.09 23.58 -38.47
CA CYS A 18 -0.73 23.75 -37.26
C CYS A 18 0.00 23.31 -35.98
N GLN A 19 0.83 22.27 -36.05
CA GLN A 19 1.64 21.80 -34.92
C GLN A 19 2.68 22.81 -34.48
N ILE A 20 3.49 23.30 -35.44
CA ILE A 20 4.54 24.27 -35.15
C ILE A 20 3.92 25.58 -34.64
N LEU A 21 2.82 26.02 -35.27
CA LEU A 21 2.09 27.20 -34.81
C LEU A 21 1.50 26.98 -33.42
N GLY A 22 0.88 25.82 -33.17
CA GLY A 22 0.28 25.45 -31.89
C GLY A 22 1.28 25.40 -30.73
N GLU A 23 2.44 24.78 -30.94
CA GLU A 23 3.53 24.78 -29.95
C GLU A 23 4.06 26.21 -29.70
N TYR A 24 4.09 27.06 -30.74
CA TYR A 24 4.51 28.45 -30.60
C TYR A 24 3.52 29.27 -29.78
N ILE A 25 2.20 29.13 -30.01
CA ILE A 25 1.16 29.82 -29.23
C ILE A 25 1.11 29.34 -27.77
N GLU A 26 1.22 28.03 -27.50
CA GLU A 26 1.25 27.53 -26.11
C GLU A 26 2.41 28.13 -25.30
N LYS A 27 3.61 28.22 -25.89
CA LYS A 27 4.77 28.87 -25.25
C LYS A 27 4.57 30.37 -25.06
N SER A 28 3.84 30.96 -25.98
CA SER A 28 3.60 32.40 -26.09
C SER A 28 2.50 32.92 -25.17
N THR A 29 1.52 32.08 -24.83
CA THR A 29 0.32 32.45 -24.07
C THR A 29 -0.06 31.31 -23.13
N PRO A 30 0.04 31.50 -21.80
CA PRO A 30 -0.18 30.42 -20.83
C PRO A 30 -1.65 29.99 -20.70
N ASP A 31 -2.59 30.75 -21.26
CA ASP A 31 -4.03 30.46 -21.21
C ASP A 31 -4.54 29.71 -22.47
N VAL A 32 -3.62 29.25 -23.33
CA VAL A 32 -3.95 28.49 -24.53
C VAL A 32 -3.31 27.11 -24.46
N SER A 33 -4.10 26.09 -24.78
CA SER A 33 -3.58 24.75 -25.02
C SER A 33 -4.04 24.22 -26.38
N VAL A 34 -3.16 23.53 -27.10
CA VAL A 34 -3.40 22.93 -28.41
C VAL A 34 -3.10 21.44 -28.33
N LYS A 35 -4.12 20.61 -28.54
CA LYS A 35 -4.00 19.16 -28.57
C LYS A 35 -4.02 18.65 -30.00
N PHE A 36 -3.09 17.75 -30.32
CA PHE A 36 -2.99 17.14 -31.64
C PHE A 36 -3.47 15.70 -31.63
N VAL A 37 -4.39 15.37 -32.54
CA VAL A 37 -4.91 14.01 -32.72
C VAL A 37 -4.55 13.53 -34.13
N ILE A 38 -3.49 12.74 -34.22
CA ILE A 38 -3.04 12.18 -35.49
C ILE A 38 -3.68 10.80 -35.66
N LYS A 39 -4.42 10.62 -36.75
CA LYS A 39 -5.05 9.33 -37.12
C LYS A 39 -4.46 8.79 -38.42
N ASP A 40 -4.60 7.49 -38.58
CA ASP A 40 -4.25 6.84 -39.83
C ASP A 40 -5.27 7.18 -40.93
N ALA A 41 -4.88 7.03 -42.20
CA ALA A 41 -5.79 7.24 -43.32
C ALA A 41 -7.01 6.32 -43.29
N SER A 42 -6.83 5.08 -42.79
CA SER A 42 -7.92 4.11 -42.61
C SER A 42 -8.90 4.50 -41.51
N GLU A 43 -8.39 4.96 -40.35
CA GLU A 43 -9.22 5.36 -39.19
C GLU A 43 -9.85 6.76 -39.33
N TRP A 44 -9.36 7.59 -40.27
CA TRP A 44 -9.74 9.00 -40.36
C TRP A 44 -11.22 9.23 -40.68
N ASN A 45 -11.77 8.51 -41.66
CA ASN A 45 -13.13 8.76 -42.13
C ASN A 45 -14.15 8.48 -41.02
N GLU A 46 -13.98 7.38 -40.29
CA GLU A 46 -14.82 7.04 -39.14
C GLU A 46 -14.63 8.04 -37.99
N PHE A 47 -13.40 8.48 -37.74
CA PHE A 47 -13.09 9.44 -36.71
C PHE A 47 -13.74 10.80 -36.98
N VAL A 48 -13.60 11.35 -38.19
CA VAL A 48 -14.22 12.63 -38.57
C VAL A 48 -15.73 12.54 -38.51
N ASP A 49 -16.31 11.44 -38.99
CA ASP A 49 -17.76 11.25 -38.93
C ASP A 49 -18.27 11.21 -37.48
N SER A 50 -17.54 10.55 -36.59
CA SER A 50 -17.84 10.53 -35.16
C SER A 50 -17.75 11.92 -34.52
N VAL A 51 -16.68 12.69 -34.82
CA VAL A 51 -16.50 14.06 -34.30
C VAL A 51 -17.59 14.99 -34.85
N CYS A 52 -17.83 14.97 -36.15
CA CYS A 52 -18.87 15.79 -36.78
C CYS A 52 -20.27 15.47 -36.23
N ARG A 53 -20.59 14.21 -35.97
CA ARG A 53 -21.87 13.83 -35.34
C ARG A 53 -21.96 14.25 -33.88
N SER A 54 -20.87 14.12 -33.13
CA SER A 54 -20.85 14.43 -31.69
C SER A 54 -20.96 15.93 -31.42
N TYR A 55 -20.33 16.76 -32.25
CA TYR A 55 -20.33 18.22 -32.11
C TYR A 55 -21.31 18.94 -33.05
N GLY A 56 -21.97 18.23 -33.97
CA GLY A 56 -22.91 18.82 -34.93
C GLY A 56 -22.26 19.60 -36.07
N PHE A 57 -21.04 19.25 -36.47
CA PHE A 57 -20.33 19.93 -37.56
C PHE A 57 -20.84 19.47 -38.93
N GLU A 58 -21.28 20.41 -39.76
CA GLU A 58 -21.76 20.13 -41.12
C GLU A 58 -20.62 19.88 -42.13
N LYS A 59 -19.46 20.51 -41.88
CA LYS A 59 -18.30 20.44 -42.79
C LYS A 59 -17.24 19.47 -42.27
N LYS A 60 -16.85 18.54 -43.14
CA LYS A 60 -15.72 17.63 -42.93
C LYS A 60 -14.47 18.23 -43.57
N SER A 61 -13.56 18.79 -42.77
CA SER A 61 -12.25 19.26 -43.21
C SER A 61 -11.14 18.29 -42.78
N CYS A 62 -9.99 18.33 -43.45
CA CYS A 62 -8.80 17.57 -43.08
C CYS A 62 -7.56 18.43 -43.33
N PRO A 63 -6.88 18.95 -42.30
CA PRO A 63 -7.15 18.83 -40.85
C PRO A 63 -8.48 19.45 -40.42
N ILE A 64 -9.08 18.94 -39.34
CA ILE A 64 -10.22 19.57 -38.66
C ILE A 64 -9.74 20.23 -37.37
N VAL A 65 -10.09 21.49 -37.20
CA VAL A 65 -9.74 22.28 -36.02
C VAL A 65 -10.98 22.78 -35.32
N TYR A 66 -11.08 22.48 -34.04
CA TYR A 66 -12.23 22.85 -33.21
C TYR A 66 -11.81 23.16 -31.77
N THR A 67 -12.61 23.92 -31.06
CA THR A 67 -12.40 24.18 -29.63
C THR A 67 -13.08 23.11 -28.79
N LEU A 68 -12.61 22.87 -27.57
CA LEU A 68 -13.33 22.01 -26.61
C LEU A 68 -14.74 22.52 -26.29
N GLU A 69 -14.99 23.81 -26.52
CA GLU A 69 -16.29 24.46 -26.37
C GLU A 69 -17.27 24.11 -27.51
N GLY A 70 -16.82 23.38 -28.53
CA GLY A 70 -17.67 22.94 -29.64
C GLY A 70 -17.75 23.94 -30.79
N THR A 71 -16.85 24.91 -30.86
CA THR A 71 -16.76 25.84 -32.01
C THR A 71 -15.87 25.23 -33.08
N LEU A 72 -16.42 25.01 -34.27
CA LEU A 72 -15.63 24.64 -35.45
C LEU A 72 -14.87 25.87 -35.96
N ILE A 73 -13.54 25.79 -35.96
CA ILE A 73 -12.69 26.78 -36.63
C ILE A 73 -12.58 26.44 -38.11
N GLY A 74 -12.48 25.13 -38.40
CA GLY A 74 -12.56 24.58 -39.75
C GLY A 74 -11.27 23.89 -40.18
N ASP A 75 -10.58 24.41 -41.20
CA ASP A 75 -9.36 23.82 -41.75
C ASP A 75 -8.06 24.37 -41.13
N GLY A 76 -6.92 23.87 -41.61
CA GLY A 76 -5.61 24.28 -41.11
C GLY A 76 -5.27 25.74 -41.41
N ARG A 77 -5.80 26.30 -42.51
CA ARG A 77 -5.58 27.69 -42.90
C ARG A 77 -6.45 28.63 -42.07
N GLU A 78 -7.73 28.29 -41.88
CA GLU A 78 -8.66 28.99 -41.01
C GLU A 78 -8.14 29.04 -39.58
N PHE A 79 -7.42 28.01 -39.11
CA PHE A 79 -6.73 28.04 -37.82
C PHE A 79 -5.58 29.06 -37.75
N VAL A 80 -4.76 29.18 -38.78
CA VAL A 80 -3.69 30.19 -38.83
C VAL A 80 -4.29 31.59 -38.82
N GLU A 81 -5.34 31.83 -39.61
CA GLU A 81 -6.06 33.10 -39.65
C GLU A 81 -6.72 33.39 -38.29
N HIS A 82 -7.35 32.40 -37.66
CA HIS A 82 -7.96 32.53 -36.33
C HIS A 82 -6.95 32.92 -35.25
N ILE A 83 -5.76 32.31 -35.25
CA ILE A 83 -4.70 32.67 -34.30
C ILE A 83 -4.18 34.08 -34.58
N ARG A 84 -4.02 34.44 -35.85
CA ARG A 84 -3.57 35.78 -36.23
C ARG A 84 -4.54 36.84 -35.75
N ASP A 85 -5.83 36.62 -35.95
CA ASP A 85 -6.87 37.59 -35.60
C ASP A 85 -7.09 37.68 -34.09
N LYS A 86 -7.04 36.55 -33.37
CA LYS A 86 -7.30 36.51 -31.92
C LYS A 86 -6.10 36.90 -31.06
N TYR A 87 -4.88 36.56 -31.48
CA TYR A 87 -3.66 36.76 -30.68
C TYR A 87 -2.64 37.70 -31.33
N GLY A 88 -2.85 38.14 -32.57
CA GLY A 88 -1.90 39.00 -33.29
C GLY A 88 -0.56 38.31 -33.61
N LYS A 89 -0.53 36.97 -33.55
CA LYS A 89 0.70 36.17 -33.73
C LYS A 89 0.64 35.43 -35.06
N THR A 90 1.73 35.56 -35.83
CA THR A 90 1.91 34.85 -37.09
C THR A 90 3.30 34.23 -37.11
N LEU A 91 3.36 32.95 -37.45
CA LEU A 91 4.61 32.23 -37.62
C LEU A 91 4.79 31.87 -39.09
N GLN A 92 5.94 32.21 -39.66
CA GLN A 92 6.32 31.73 -40.98
C GLN A 92 6.98 30.37 -40.83
N VAL A 93 6.25 29.31 -41.18
CA VAL A 93 6.77 27.95 -41.20
C VAL A 93 7.54 27.74 -42.50
N THR A 94 8.82 27.34 -42.42
CA THR A 94 9.60 27.03 -43.62
C THR A 94 9.18 25.67 -44.19
N LYS A 95 9.22 25.52 -45.52
CA LYS A 95 8.87 24.26 -46.19
C LYS A 95 9.70 23.07 -45.72
N GLU A 96 10.95 23.29 -45.31
CA GLU A 96 11.81 22.24 -44.76
C GLU A 96 11.35 21.77 -43.39
N GLN A 97 10.99 22.69 -42.49
CA GLN A 97 10.44 22.34 -41.17
C GLN A 97 9.12 21.57 -41.32
N GLN A 98 8.27 22.01 -42.25
CA GLN A 98 7.01 21.33 -42.55
C GLN A 98 7.24 19.90 -43.05
N LYS A 99 8.19 19.69 -43.97
CA LYS A 99 8.54 18.35 -44.48
C LYS A 99 9.11 17.45 -43.39
N ASN A 100 10.05 17.96 -42.59
CA ASN A 100 10.67 17.19 -41.51
C ASN A 100 9.63 16.76 -40.46
N ARG A 101 8.74 17.67 -40.07
CA ARG A 101 7.66 17.35 -39.13
C ARG A 101 6.62 16.39 -39.73
N THR A 102 6.27 16.56 -41.00
CA THR A 102 5.36 15.62 -41.69
C THR A 102 5.96 14.21 -41.71
N LYS A 103 7.25 14.08 -42.02
CA LYS A 103 7.95 12.79 -42.01
C LYS A 103 7.92 12.15 -40.61
N LEU A 104 8.24 12.90 -39.57
CA LEU A 104 8.15 12.42 -38.19
C LEU A 104 6.73 11.96 -37.82
N ASN A 105 5.70 12.70 -38.23
CA ASN A 105 4.31 12.30 -37.97
C ASN A 105 3.93 10.99 -38.68
N ILE A 106 4.43 10.78 -39.91
CA ILE A 106 4.24 9.53 -40.66
C ILE A 106 4.94 8.39 -39.93
N ASP A 107 6.23 8.56 -39.60
CA ASP A 107 7.04 7.54 -38.92
C ASP A 107 6.42 7.16 -37.56
N GLU A 108 5.99 8.13 -36.74
CA GLU A 108 5.32 7.88 -35.46
C GLU A 108 3.96 7.20 -35.62
N ASN A 109 3.17 7.58 -36.63
CA ASN A 109 1.89 6.95 -36.90
C ASN A 109 2.06 5.51 -37.41
N GLU A 110 3.02 5.27 -38.30
CA GLU A 110 3.38 3.93 -38.77
C GLU A 110 3.87 3.06 -37.62
N GLU A 111 4.74 3.58 -36.74
CA GLU A 111 5.18 2.84 -35.57
C GLU A 111 4.01 2.51 -34.62
N ARG A 112 3.06 3.43 -34.46
CA ARG A 112 1.83 3.18 -33.69
C ARG A 112 0.96 2.09 -34.32
N MET A 113 0.80 2.11 -35.65
CA MET A 113 0.05 1.08 -36.37
C MET A 113 0.75 -0.27 -36.33
N ARG A 114 2.09 -0.29 -36.41
CA ARG A 114 2.90 -1.48 -36.19
C ARG A 114 2.69 -2.03 -34.78
N LYS A 115 2.79 -1.19 -33.73
CA LYS A 115 2.54 -1.60 -32.34
C LYS A 115 1.12 -2.15 -32.12
N LYS A 116 0.11 -1.59 -32.80
CA LYS A 116 -1.26 -2.14 -32.77
C LYS A 116 -1.37 -3.51 -33.44
N LYS A 117 -0.65 -3.73 -34.54
CA LYS A 117 -0.74 -4.96 -35.35
C LYS A 117 0.15 -6.10 -34.84
N GLU A 118 1.39 -5.79 -34.47
CA GLU A 118 2.42 -6.76 -34.05
C GLU A 118 2.55 -6.85 -32.51
N GLY A 119 1.96 -5.91 -31.77
CA GLY A 119 2.06 -5.81 -30.33
C GLY A 119 3.37 -5.16 -29.84
N ASP A 120 3.49 -4.98 -28.52
CA ASP A 120 4.73 -4.49 -27.90
C ASP A 120 5.86 -5.49 -28.17
N SER A 121 7.00 -4.99 -28.68
CA SER A 121 8.23 -5.80 -28.82
C SER A 121 8.65 -6.34 -27.45
N MET A 122 9.36 -7.47 -27.43
CA MET A 122 9.88 -8.01 -26.17
C MET A 122 10.78 -6.99 -25.45
N GLY A 123 11.53 -6.17 -26.18
CA GLY A 123 12.30 -5.05 -25.63
C GLY A 123 11.42 -4.01 -24.94
N ASP A 124 10.32 -3.61 -25.57
CA ASP A 124 9.36 -2.64 -24.99
C ASP A 124 8.67 -3.19 -23.75
N LYS A 125 8.34 -4.49 -23.76
CA LYS A 125 7.78 -5.19 -22.58
C LYS A 125 8.79 -5.20 -21.42
N ILE A 126 10.06 -5.48 -21.70
CA ILE A 126 11.13 -5.45 -20.69
C ILE A 126 11.29 -4.04 -20.12
N LEU A 127 11.33 -3.00 -20.96
CA LEU A 127 11.43 -1.61 -20.51
C LEU A 127 10.23 -1.21 -19.64
N LYS A 128 9.02 -1.58 -20.03
CA LYS A 128 7.79 -1.29 -19.28
C LYS A 128 7.77 -2.01 -17.93
N VAL A 129 8.29 -3.24 -17.85
CA VAL A 129 8.48 -3.97 -16.59
C VAL A 129 9.57 -3.30 -15.74
N LEU A 130 10.69 -2.88 -16.33
CA LEU A 130 11.75 -2.15 -15.63
C LEU A 130 11.26 -0.82 -15.06
N GLU A 131 10.49 -0.03 -15.80
CA GLU A 131 9.90 1.20 -15.29
C GLU A 131 8.90 0.94 -14.17
N LYS A 132 8.06 -0.10 -14.29
CA LYS A 132 7.18 -0.53 -13.20
C LYS A 132 7.99 -0.95 -11.97
N SER A 133 9.10 -1.64 -12.15
CA SER A 133 10.02 -2.05 -11.08
C SER A 133 10.74 -0.86 -10.45
N LYS A 134 11.12 0.17 -11.22
CA LYS A 134 11.66 1.45 -10.70
C LYS A 134 10.63 2.23 -9.88
N LYS A 135 9.36 2.23 -10.31
CA LYS A 135 8.26 2.90 -9.59
C LYS A 135 7.86 2.17 -8.31
N LYS A 136 8.06 0.85 -8.25
CA LYS A 136 7.94 0.10 -7.00
C LYS A 136 9.10 0.52 -6.10
N LYS A 137 8.81 1.13 -4.95
CA LYS A 137 9.76 1.45 -3.86
C LYS A 137 10.49 0.22 -3.26
N VAL A 138 10.50 -0.92 -3.95
CA VAL A 138 11.23 -2.13 -3.57
C VAL A 138 12.74 -1.92 -3.73
N SER A 139 13.17 -1.01 -4.61
CA SER A 139 14.59 -0.60 -4.67
C SER A 139 15.07 0.12 -3.41
N ASN A 140 14.17 0.64 -2.57
CA ASN A 140 14.53 1.20 -1.26
C ASN A 140 14.70 0.10 -0.18
N LEU A 141 14.35 -1.16 -0.46
CA LEU A 141 14.62 -2.26 0.48
C LEU A 141 16.07 -2.76 0.43
N ILE A 142 16.83 -2.46 -0.62
CA ILE A 142 18.25 -2.88 -0.76
C ILE A 142 19.21 -1.80 -0.25
N VAL A 143 18.75 -0.91 0.64
CA VAL A 143 19.66 -0.10 1.48
C VAL A 143 19.89 -0.81 2.83
N ASP A 144 19.12 -1.85 3.11
CA ASP A 144 19.03 -2.53 4.40
C ASP A 144 19.84 -3.85 4.45
N SER A 145 20.84 -3.97 3.58
CA SER A 145 21.69 -5.17 3.43
C SER A 145 23.14 -4.96 3.85
N PHE A 146 23.48 -3.81 4.42
CA PHE A 146 24.83 -3.50 4.86
C PHE A 146 24.92 -3.69 6.39
N TYR A 147 25.83 -4.57 6.82
CA TYR A 147 26.20 -4.75 8.21
C TYR A 147 27.35 -3.79 8.53
N GLU A 148 27.30 -3.15 9.70
CA GLU A 148 28.42 -2.35 10.21
C GLU A 148 29.19 -3.17 11.24
N GLU A 149 30.52 -3.12 11.18
CA GLU A 149 31.38 -3.81 12.14
C GLU A 149 31.55 -2.92 13.38
N VAL A 150 31.02 -3.38 14.52
CA VAL A 150 31.07 -2.70 15.81
C VAL A 150 31.86 -3.56 16.79
N PHE A 151 32.87 -2.98 17.41
CA PHE A 151 33.70 -3.68 18.39
C PHE A 151 33.14 -3.46 19.81
N GLU A 152 32.75 -4.54 20.47
CA GLU A 152 32.35 -4.49 21.88
C GLU A 152 33.30 -5.38 22.70
N LYS A 153 33.99 -4.77 23.66
CA LYS A 153 35.02 -5.43 24.49
C LYS A 153 36.13 -6.15 23.68
N GLY A 154 36.47 -5.62 22.51
CA GLY A 154 37.52 -6.15 21.63
C GLY A 154 37.07 -7.29 20.73
N VAL A 155 35.78 -7.66 20.72
CA VAL A 155 35.21 -8.65 19.80
C VAL A 155 34.44 -7.91 18.70
N PRO A 156 34.75 -8.15 17.41
CA PRO A 156 33.98 -7.57 16.31
C PRO A 156 32.61 -8.23 16.19
N PHE A 157 31.57 -7.42 16.12
CA PHE A 157 30.21 -7.84 15.82
C PHE A 157 29.75 -7.17 14.53
N GLN A 158 29.16 -7.95 13.63
CA GLN A 158 28.46 -7.40 12.47
C GLN A 158 27.05 -7.04 12.88
N VAL A 159 26.83 -5.75 13.18
CA VAL A 159 25.57 -5.25 13.70
C VAL A 159 24.80 -4.60 12.56
N ARG A 160 23.53 -4.99 12.44
CA ARG A 160 22.57 -4.32 11.56
C ARG A 160 21.66 -3.44 12.41
N ARG A 161 21.81 -2.12 12.31
CA ARG A 161 20.91 -1.17 12.95
C ARG A 161 19.89 -0.69 11.93
N THR A 162 18.64 -1.07 12.13
CA THR A 162 17.51 -0.57 11.33
C THR A 162 16.69 0.41 12.15
N ASP A 163 16.73 1.70 11.80
CA ASP A 163 15.83 2.72 12.37
C ASP A 163 14.39 2.62 11.84
N LEU A 164 14.15 1.72 10.90
CA LEU A 164 12.83 1.42 10.38
C LEU A 164 12.13 0.39 11.27
N LEU A 165 11.52 0.85 12.36
CA LEU A 165 10.33 0.19 12.87
C LEU A 165 9.32 0.23 11.72
N ARG A 166 9.19 -0.87 10.97
CA ARG A 166 8.20 -0.96 9.90
C ARG A 166 6.83 -0.88 10.55
N ASP A 167 6.18 0.27 10.53
CA ASP A 167 4.76 0.38 10.85
C ASP A 167 3.93 -0.22 9.70
N MET A 168 4.00 -1.53 9.50
CA MET A 168 3.10 -2.23 8.59
C MET A 168 1.75 -2.41 9.28
N ARG A 169 0.82 -1.52 8.95
CA ARG A 169 -0.59 -1.67 9.30
C ARG A 169 -1.28 -2.41 8.18
N VAL A 170 -1.73 -3.63 8.44
CA VAL A 170 -2.53 -4.41 7.48
C VAL A 170 -3.99 -4.28 7.87
N LYS A 171 -4.79 -3.81 6.91
CA LYS A 171 -6.25 -3.81 7.04
C LYS A 171 -6.74 -5.23 6.78
N ARG A 172 -7.36 -5.85 7.77
CA ARG A 172 -8.07 -7.12 7.60
C ARG A 172 -9.55 -6.88 7.85
N LYS A 173 -10.37 -7.32 6.91
CA LYS A 173 -11.82 -7.37 7.12
C LYS A 173 -12.11 -8.60 7.98
N VAL A 174 -12.81 -8.38 9.09
CA VAL A 174 -13.30 -9.44 9.96
C VAL A 174 -14.82 -9.34 9.95
N GLU A 175 -15.49 -10.44 9.60
CA GLU A 175 -16.94 -10.55 9.69
C GLU A 175 -17.32 -10.75 11.17
N LYS A 176 -18.26 -9.94 11.66
CA LYS A 176 -18.88 -10.17 12.96
C LYS A 176 -19.99 -11.22 12.85
N GLU A 177 -20.35 -11.81 13.98
CA GLU A 177 -21.45 -12.79 14.08
C GLU A 177 -22.80 -12.23 13.58
N ASP A 178 -22.97 -10.91 13.58
CA ASP A 178 -24.17 -10.22 13.08
C ASP A 178 -24.15 -9.96 11.56
N GLY A 179 -23.12 -10.41 10.83
CA GLY A 179 -23.00 -10.26 9.37
C GLY A 179 -22.50 -8.88 8.88
N GLU A 180 -22.15 -7.97 9.79
CA GLU A 180 -21.52 -6.70 9.42
C GLU A 180 -19.99 -6.84 9.28
N GLU A 181 -19.44 -6.38 8.14
CA GLU A 181 -17.99 -6.33 7.90
C GLU A 181 -17.35 -5.17 8.70
N GLN A 182 -16.43 -5.48 9.62
CA GLN A 182 -15.61 -4.47 10.29
C GLN A 182 -14.16 -4.51 9.78
N GLU A 183 -13.62 -3.36 9.35
CA GLU A 183 -12.19 -3.22 9.06
C GLU A 183 -11.40 -3.10 10.37
N VAL A 184 -10.55 -4.09 10.65
CA VAL A 184 -9.61 -4.06 11.78
C VAL A 184 -8.21 -3.77 11.26
N LEU A 185 -7.58 -2.73 11.81
CA LEU A 185 -6.18 -2.39 11.54
C LEU A 185 -5.29 -3.25 12.44
N LEU A 186 -4.65 -4.26 11.87
CA LEU A 186 -3.67 -5.10 12.56
C LEU A 186 -2.27 -4.51 12.36
N ASN A 187 -1.63 -4.11 13.46
CA ASN A 187 -0.21 -3.74 13.46
C ASN A 187 0.62 -5.03 13.52
N ILE A 188 1.24 -5.41 12.40
CA ILE A 188 1.96 -6.69 12.27
C ILE A 188 3.33 -6.67 12.97
N ASN A 189 3.86 -5.49 13.32
CA ASN A 189 5.21 -5.34 13.88
C ASN A 189 5.24 -4.83 15.32
N LYS A 190 4.16 -5.01 16.09
CA LYS A 190 4.38 -5.18 17.53
C LYS A 190 4.95 -6.58 17.66
N THR A 191 6.28 -6.70 17.81
CA THR A 191 6.78 -7.77 18.67
C THR A 191 5.91 -7.68 19.91
N MET A 192 5.00 -8.64 20.08
CA MET A 192 4.54 -8.91 21.42
C MET A 192 5.85 -9.16 22.15
N ASN A 193 6.25 -8.23 23.02
CA ASN A 193 7.13 -8.61 24.09
C ASN A 193 6.33 -9.71 24.76
N SER A 194 6.66 -10.97 24.47
CA SER A 194 6.27 -12.07 25.33
C SER A 194 6.59 -11.56 26.73
N PRO A 195 5.61 -11.50 27.64
CA PRO A 195 5.86 -11.06 29.00
C PRO A 195 7.09 -11.83 29.45
N ASP A 196 8.16 -11.10 29.73
CA ASP A 196 9.41 -11.72 30.11
C ASP A 196 9.10 -12.33 31.48
N ASP A 197 8.84 -13.63 31.55
CA ASP A 197 8.42 -14.34 32.76
C ASP A 197 9.36 -14.07 33.95
N GLN A 198 10.59 -13.63 33.65
CA GLN A 198 11.55 -13.15 34.63
C GLN A 198 11.21 -11.76 35.19
N LEU A 199 10.75 -10.82 34.36
CA LEU A 199 10.33 -9.49 34.78
C LEU A 199 9.06 -9.53 35.62
N GLU A 200 8.09 -10.37 35.25
CA GLU A 200 6.88 -10.57 36.06
C GLU A 200 7.21 -11.18 37.43
N ARG A 201 8.10 -12.18 37.47
CA ARG A 201 8.62 -12.73 38.74
C ARG A 201 9.32 -11.68 39.58
N HIS A 202 10.12 -10.81 38.96
CA HIS A 202 10.81 -9.74 39.68
C HIS A 202 9.83 -8.70 40.26
N GLN A 203 8.77 -8.35 39.52
CA GLN A 203 7.72 -7.45 40.01
C GLN A 203 6.90 -8.07 41.14
N GLN A 204 6.60 -9.37 41.06
CA GLN A 204 5.91 -10.11 42.13
C GLN A 204 6.76 -10.20 43.40
N MET A 205 8.05 -10.51 43.28
CA MET A 205 9.01 -10.50 44.38
C MET A 205 9.06 -9.15 45.07
N LYS A 206 9.12 -8.05 44.30
CA LYS A 206 9.16 -6.70 44.86
C LYS A 206 7.87 -6.34 45.61
N LYS A 207 6.70 -6.72 45.07
CA LYS A 207 5.42 -6.56 45.76
C LYS A 207 5.34 -7.37 47.06
N GLN A 208 5.86 -8.59 47.08
CA GLN A 208 5.92 -9.40 48.30
C GLN A 208 6.83 -8.76 49.36
N GLN A 209 7.99 -8.26 48.96
CA GLN A 209 8.90 -7.53 49.86
C GLN A 209 8.25 -6.26 50.43
N GLU A 210 7.49 -5.51 49.63
CA GLU A 210 6.75 -4.33 50.12
C GLU A 210 5.63 -4.71 51.09
N ILE A 211 4.95 -5.83 50.86
CA ILE A 211 3.92 -6.35 51.78
C ILE A 211 4.55 -6.83 53.09
N GLU A 212 5.69 -7.53 53.04
CA GLU A 212 6.43 -7.95 54.23
C GLU A 212 7.00 -6.77 55.01
N ALA A 213 7.59 -5.79 54.32
CA ALA A 213 8.07 -4.55 54.94
C ALA A 213 6.93 -3.75 55.59
N ASN A 214 5.72 -3.76 55.02
CA ASN A 214 4.54 -3.16 55.64
C ASN A 214 3.94 -4.02 56.78
N ARG A 215 4.24 -5.31 56.83
CA ARG A 215 3.84 -6.22 57.92
C ARG A 215 4.78 -6.16 59.11
N ASP A 216 6.04 -5.81 58.88
CA ASP A 216 6.97 -5.45 59.94
C ASP A 216 6.48 -4.16 60.60
N LYS A 217 5.62 -4.35 61.60
CA LYS A 217 5.16 -3.30 62.49
C LYS A 217 6.40 -2.59 63.03
N THR A 218 6.38 -1.26 62.99
CA THR A 218 7.43 -0.47 63.60
C THR A 218 7.60 -0.88 65.08
N PHE A 219 8.83 -0.82 65.59
CA PHE A 219 9.14 -1.23 66.97
C PHE A 219 8.20 -0.59 68.01
N ASP A 220 7.73 0.63 67.75
CA ASP A 220 6.78 1.36 68.60
C ASP A 220 5.37 0.73 68.65
N GLU A 221 4.89 0.14 67.55
CA GLU A 221 3.61 -0.60 67.53
C GLU A 221 3.73 -1.95 68.23
N PHE A 222 4.89 -2.61 68.09
CA PHE A 222 5.21 -3.80 68.87
C PHE A 222 5.23 -3.48 70.37
N GLU A 223 5.92 -2.41 70.76
CA GLU A 223 6.02 -2.00 72.17
C GLU A 223 4.65 -1.70 72.78
N LYS A 224 3.74 -1.02 72.05
CA LYS A 224 2.34 -0.79 72.50
C LYS A 224 1.55 -2.09 72.67
N THR A 225 1.70 -3.05 71.77
CA THR A 225 0.92 -4.30 71.82
C THR A 225 1.34 -5.19 73.00
N TYR A 226 2.61 -5.11 73.40
CA TYR A 226 3.18 -5.95 74.47
C TYR A 226 3.43 -5.22 75.79
N LEU A 227 3.25 -3.90 75.83
CA LEU A 227 3.45 -3.07 77.02
C LEU A 227 2.61 -3.55 78.22
N ASP A 228 1.37 -3.97 78.00
CA ASP A 228 0.49 -4.48 79.06
C ASP A 228 0.88 -5.87 79.55
N HIS A 229 1.50 -6.69 78.69
CA HIS A 229 2.08 -7.98 79.06
C HIS A 229 3.38 -7.79 79.88
N ILE A 230 4.24 -6.85 79.47
CA ILE A 230 5.51 -6.56 80.17
C ILE A 230 5.25 -5.91 81.54
N LYS A 231 4.22 -5.07 81.66
CA LYS A 231 3.84 -4.42 82.92
C LYS A 231 3.06 -5.31 83.89
N GLY A 232 2.85 -6.60 83.56
CA GLY A 232 2.23 -7.58 84.46
C GLY A 232 0.79 -7.27 84.85
N LYS A 233 0.07 -6.47 84.04
CA LYS A 233 -1.32 -6.08 84.31
C LYS A 233 -2.35 -7.09 83.78
N VAL A 234 -1.90 -8.13 83.08
CA VAL A 234 -2.77 -9.19 82.55
C VAL A 234 -2.76 -10.36 83.53
N ASP A 235 -3.90 -10.57 84.18
CA ASP A 235 -4.10 -11.63 85.17
C ASP A 235 -4.14 -13.01 84.47
N PRO A 236 -3.22 -13.95 84.76
CA PRO A 236 -3.12 -15.25 84.07
C PRO A 236 -4.40 -16.09 84.13
N SER A 237 -5.28 -15.78 85.09
CA SER A 237 -6.53 -16.48 85.38
C SER A 237 -7.69 -16.11 84.45
N THR A 238 -7.62 -15.00 83.71
CA THR A 238 -8.68 -14.53 82.80
C THR A 238 -8.47 -14.96 81.34
N ARG A 239 -7.44 -15.77 81.06
CA ARG A 239 -7.06 -16.21 79.71
C ARG A 239 -7.92 -17.41 79.24
N THR A 240 -9.22 -17.21 79.12
CA THR A 240 -10.11 -18.11 78.37
C THR A 240 -10.86 -17.28 77.34
N GLY A 241 -10.44 -17.30 76.08
CA GLY A 241 -11.24 -16.65 75.04
C GLY A 241 -10.63 -16.55 73.65
N ASN A 242 -9.36 -16.21 73.49
CA ASN A 242 -8.79 -15.98 72.15
C ASN A 242 -7.40 -16.63 71.99
N ARG A 243 -7.38 -17.96 71.92
CA ARG A 243 -6.24 -18.67 71.32
C ARG A 243 -6.43 -18.61 69.80
N PRO A 244 -5.53 -18.00 69.01
CA PRO A 244 -5.63 -18.06 67.57
C PRO A 244 -5.65 -19.52 67.10
N GLU A 245 -6.52 -19.85 66.13
CA GLU A 245 -6.78 -21.21 65.60
C GLU A 245 -5.55 -21.91 65.00
N SER A 246 -4.40 -21.26 64.91
CA SER A 246 -3.17 -21.81 64.34
C SER A 246 -2.51 -22.93 65.18
N ALA A 247 -3.13 -23.37 66.28
CA ALA A 247 -2.58 -24.40 67.17
C ALA A 247 -3.39 -25.72 67.21
N ASN A 248 -4.42 -25.89 66.39
CA ASN A 248 -4.98 -27.23 66.12
C ASN A 248 -4.18 -27.91 65.01
N MET A 249 -2.93 -28.25 65.31
CA MET A 249 -2.27 -29.37 64.62
C MET A 249 -2.83 -30.65 65.25
N GLU A 250 -3.88 -31.21 64.63
CA GLU A 250 -4.18 -32.63 64.78
C GLU A 250 -3.10 -33.41 64.05
N ASP A 251 -2.08 -33.78 64.82
CA ASP A 251 -1.18 -34.86 64.49
C ASP A 251 -1.97 -36.17 64.37
N GLY A 252 -1.99 -36.71 63.16
CA GLY A 252 -1.83 -38.15 62.94
C GLY A 252 -3.10 -38.99 62.86
N SER A 253 -3.47 -39.39 61.65
CA SER A 253 -3.62 -40.82 61.38
C SER A 253 -3.53 -41.17 59.90
N ARG A 254 -2.84 -42.28 59.70
CA ARG A 254 -2.26 -42.82 58.48
C ARG A 254 -3.19 -43.94 57.99
N ALA A 255 -3.76 -43.79 56.81
CA ALA A 255 -4.33 -44.87 56.00
C ALA A 255 -4.23 -44.42 54.54
N GLY A 256 -3.41 -45.01 53.66
CA GLY A 256 -3.40 -46.43 53.34
C GLY A 256 -4.46 -46.69 52.27
N GLY A 257 -4.16 -46.42 50.98
CA GLY A 257 -5.16 -46.56 49.93
C GLY A 257 -4.66 -46.29 48.50
N LYS A 258 -3.85 -47.22 48.00
CA LYS A 258 -3.64 -47.62 46.59
C LYS A 258 -4.02 -46.65 45.46
N THR A 259 -2.98 -46.25 44.75
CA THR A 259 -2.92 -45.84 43.33
C THR A 259 -3.81 -46.72 42.44
N GLY A 260 -4.87 -46.14 41.90
CA GLY A 260 -5.62 -46.65 40.75
C GLY A 260 -5.32 -45.78 39.54
N MET A 261 -4.40 -46.23 38.69
CA MET A 261 -4.25 -45.71 37.33
C MET A 261 -5.44 -46.21 36.49
N SER A 262 -6.16 -45.29 35.87
CA SER A 262 -6.85 -45.57 34.60
C SER A 262 -7.19 -44.27 33.91
N ASN A 263 -6.45 -44.08 32.83
CA ASN A 263 -6.57 -43.12 31.75
C ASN A 263 -7.90 -43.35 30.99
N PRO A 264 -8.66 -42.29 30.69
CA PRO A 264 -9.40 -42.22 29.42
C PRO A 264 -9.20 -40.81 28.82
N ASN A 265 -8.80 -40.62 27.57
CA ASN A 265 -9.58 -40.83 26.36
C ASN A 265 -8.64 -40.46 25.20
N ALA A 266 -8.45 -41.34 24.22
CA ALA A 266 -9.28 -41.40 23.02
C ALA A 266 -9.03 -40.19 22.09
N LEU A 267 -7.94 -40.31 21.33
CA LEU A 267 -7.78 -39.64 20.05
C LEU A 267 -8.34 -40.62 19.01
N ASP A 268 -9.53 -40.30 18.51
CA ASP A 268 -10.14 -40.95 17.36
C ASP A 268 -9.34 -40.58 16.10
N ASP A 269 -8.92 -41.63 15.40
CA ASP A 269 -8.76 -41.63 13.95
C ASP A 269 -10.15 -41.55 13.31
N ASP A 270 -10.34 -40.73 12.28
CA ASP A 270 -11.15 -41.11 11.12
C ASP A 270 -11.00 -40.14 9.93
N ASP A 271 -10.57 -40.76 8.84
CA ASP A 271 -11.08 -40.65 7.48
C ASP A 271 -10.88 -39.40 6.59
N ASP A 272 -9.90 -39.58 5.69
CA ASP A 272 -10.13 -39.83 4.27
C ASP A 272 -11.18 -38.96 3.52
N LYS A 273 -10.70 -37.94 2.79
CA LYS A 273 -11.29 -37.58 1.49
C LYS A 273 -10.21 -37.28 0.44
N LYS A 274 -9.84 -38.34 -0.28
CA LYS A 274 -9.48 -38.27 -1.70
C LYS A 274 -10.57 -37.52 -2.49
N LYS A 275 -10.18 -36.50 -3.23
CA LYS A 275 -10.86 -36.12 -4.48
C LYS A 275 -9.84 -35.64 -5.52
N THR A 276 -9.33 -36.60 -6.28
CA THR A 276 -9.06 -36.45 -7.71
C THR A 276 -10.29 -35.85 -8.42
N ILE A 277 -10.11 -34.88 -9.31
CA ILE A 277 -10.87 -34.69 -10.57
C ILE A 277 -10.07 -33.74 -11.50
N ALA A 278 -9.70 -34.27 -12.68
CA ALA A 278 -9.66 -33.69 -14.03
C ALA A 278 -9.10 -32.26 -14.24
N SER A 279 -8.07 -32.01 -15.06
CA SER A 279 -7.95 -32.25 -16.52
C SER A 279 -9.08 -31.65 -17.36
N LYS A 280 -8.84 -30.45 -17.88
CA LYS A 280 -9.34 -29.89 -19.17
C LYS A 280 -8.21 -28.96 -19.64
N ARG A 281 -7.35 -29.29 -20.62
CA ARG A 281 -7.60 -29.42 -22.07
C ARG A 281 -8.65 -28.42 -22.56
N ASN A 282 -8.17 -27.39 -23.23
CA ASN A 282 -8.85 -26.79 -24.37
C ASN A 282 -7.79 -26.60 -25.46
N ASP A 283 -7.77 -27.61 -26.34
CA ASP A 283 -7.27 -27.52 -27.70
C ASP A 283 -8.25 -26.67 -28.53
N THR A 284 -7.67 -25.85 -29.41
CA THR A 284 -8.01 -25.72 -30.83
C THR A 284 -9.43 -25.28 -31.26
N LEU A 285 -9.45 -24.13 -31.91
CA LEU A 285 -10.29 -23.71 -33.06
C LEU A 285 -9.36 -22.77 -33.84
N GLU A 286 -8.64 -23.17 -34.90
CA GLU A 286 -9.03 -23.63 -36.24
C GLU A 286 -10.11 -22.80 -36.97
N SER A 287 -9.68 -22.32 -38.16
CA SER A 287 -10.44 -21.78 -39.31
C SER A 287 -11.05 -20.37 -39.13
N GLN A 288 -10.89 -19.41 -40.05
CA GLN A 288 -10.61 -19.44 -41.51
C GLN A 288 -9.63 -18.35 -41.94
#